data_AF-C7P8P2-F1
#
_entry.id   AF-C7P8P2-F1
#
_cell.length_a   1.000
_cell.length_b   1.000
_cell.length_c   1.000
_cell.angle_alpha   90.00
_cell.angle_beta   90.00
_cell.angle_gamma   90.00
#
_symmetry.space_group_name_H-M   'P 1'
#
loop_
_entity.id
_entity.type
_entity.pdbx_description
1 polymer ?
#
loop_
_entity_poly.entity_id
_entity_poly.type
_entity_poly.pdbx_seq_one_letter_code
_entity_poly.pdbx_strand_id
1 'polypeptide(L)'
;MESDANINLHESIEYLLKSAKDFRKSNEEMANLIDQLSSVLDNVEKTLNIIDEKYYLMVKRYENGSEIDPIILEKFVENLENLTHVIDNVEKITKSLNSEIDKHSESIFKLDDVVSKLKVVNTNTANEAISEFEKVFAIVNDNKNRVNELINKNQALENRLKELLLEIDKMISRIG
;
A
#
# COMPACT_ATOMS: atom_id res chain seq x y z
N MET A 1 23.66 -21.39 41.29
CA MET A 1 22.57 -21.96 40.47
C MET A 1 21.42 -20.98 40.28
N GLU A 2 20.95 -20.27 41.32
CA GLU A 2 19.95 -19.20 41.14
C GLU A 2 20.49 -17.97 40.38
N SER A 3 21.79 -17.67 40.48
CA SER A 3 22.43 -16.54 39.76
C SER A 3 22.41 -16.71 38.23
N ASP A 4 22.73 -17.91 37.74
CA ASP A 4 22.91 -18.16 36.31
C ASP A 4 21.58 -18.18 35.57
N ALA A 5 20.52 -18.67 36.22
CA ALA A 5 19.16 -18.64 35.69
C ALA A 5 18.60 -17.20 35.59
N ASN A 6 18.94 -16.35 36.57
CA ASN A 6 18.47 -14.96 36.59
C ASN A 6 19.20 -14.07 35.56
N ILE A 7 20.51 -14.32 35.34
CA ILE A 7 21.30 -13.67 34.28
C ILE A 7 20.73 -14.05 32.90
N ASN A 8 20.44 -15.33 32.67
CA ASN A 8 19.90 -15.82 31.40
C ASN A 8 18.49 -15.26 31.11
N LEU A 9 17.64 -15.10 32.13
CA LEU A 9 16.33 -14.48 31.98
C LEU A 9 16.42 -12.99 31.61
N HIS A 10 17.32 -12.25 32.25
CA HIS A 10 17.52 -10.83 31.96
C HIS A 10 17.98 -10.61 30.52
N GLU A 11 19.01 -11.34 30.07
CA GLU A 11 19.51 -11.29 28.69
C GLU A 11 18.44 -11.67 27.66
N SER A 12 17.60 -12.66 27.98
CA SER A 12 16.48 -13.07 27.12
C SER A 12 15.43 -11.96 26.96
N ILE A 13 15.13 -11.22 28.03
CA ILE A 13 14.16 -10.11 28.00
C ILE A 13 14.74 -8.91 27.23
N GLU A 14 16.04 -8.63 27.38
CA GLU A 14 16.71 -7.60 26.58
C GLU A 14 16.70 -7.94 25.08
N TYR A 15 16.95 -9.20 24.74
CA TYR A 15 16.86 -9.67 23.37
C TYR A 15 15.44 -9.51 22.80
N LEU A 16 14.41 -9.87 23.58
CA LEU A 16 13.01 -9.68 23.20
C LEU A 16 12.67 -8.20 23.00
N LEU A 17 13.11 -7.32 23.90
CA LEU A 17 12.91 -5.87 23.77
C LEU A 17 13.54 -5.33 22.48
N LYS A 18 14.77 -5.76 22.17
CA LYS A 18 15.45 -5.38 20.93
C LYS A 18 14.68 -5.88 19.71
N SER A 19 14.27 -7.14 19.71
CA SER A 19 13.49 -7.73 18.62
C SER A 19 12.15 -7.01 18.42
N ALA A 20 11.46 -6.62 19.49
CA ALA A 20 10.21 -5.85 19.42
C ALA A 20 10.44 -4.47 18.78
N LYS A 21 11.53 -3.77 19.14
CA LYS A 21 11.91 -2.48 18.56
C LYS A 21 12.25 -2.58 17.07
N ASP A 22 13.04 -3.59 16.70
CA ASP A 22 13.40 -3.83 15.30
C ASP A 22 12.15 -4.17 14.47
N PHE A 23 11.24 -4.98 15.02
CA PHE A 23 9.99 -5.34 14.36
C PHE A 23 9.05 -4.14 14.22
N ARG A 24 8.96 -3.27 15.24
CA ARG A 24 8.23 -2.00 15.15
C ARG A 24 8.75 -1.13 14.02
N LYS A 25 10.07 -0.92 13.98
CA LYS A 25 10.71 -0.11 12.95
C LYS A 25 10.44 -0.65 11.54
N SER A 26 10.54 -1.96 11.34
CA SER A 26 10.21 -2.58 10.04
C SER A 26 8.76 -2.31 9.63
N ASN A 27 7.82 -2.32 10.56
CA ASN A 27 6.41 -2.00 10.28
C ASN A 27 6.15 -0.51 10.06
N GLU A 28 6.92 0.39 10.69
CA GLU A 28 6.91 1.82 10.38
C GLU A 28 7.44 2.10 8.97
N GLU A 29 8.49 1.37 8.54
CA GLU A 29 9.00 1.44 7.16
C GLU A 29 7.96 0.97 6.15
N MET A 30 7.21 -0.10 6.45
CA MET A 30 6.06 -0.53 5.63
C MET A 30 4.98 0.54 5.57
N ALA A 31 4.63 1.17 6.70
CA ALA A 31 3.64 2.25 6.74
C ALA A 31 4.03 3.40 5.80
N ASN A 32 5.31 3.80 5.82
CA ASN A 32 5.83 4.84 4.94
C ASN A 32 5.73 4.45 3.45
N LEU A 33 5.98 3.18 3.11
CA LEU A 33 5.82 2.69 1.74
C LEU A 33 4.35 2.73 1.30
N ILE A 34 3.40 2.40 2.19
CA ILE A 34 1.96 2.53 1.92
C ILE A 34 1.62 3.99 1.57
N ASP A 35 2.12 4.95 2.34
CA ASP A 35 1.88 6.38 2.08
C ASP A 35 2.44 6.84 0.74
N GLN A 36 3.64 6.37 0.38
CA GLN A 36 4.24 6.67 -0.92
C GLN A 36 3.39 6.12 -2.07
N LEU A 37 2.95 4.87 -1.97
CA LEU A 37 2.09 4.25 -2.99
C LEU A 37 0.73 4.96 -3.08
N SER A 38 0.15 5.37 -1.94
CA SER A 38 -1.13 6.09 -1.90
C SER A 38 -1.03 7.43 -2.64
N SER A 39 0.06 8.17 -2.42
CA SER A 39 0.37 9.42 -3.11
C SER A 39 0.59 9.22 -4.61
N VAL A 40 1.22 8.11 -5.03
CA VAL A 40 1.31 7.75 -6.45
C VAL A 40 -0.08 7.55 -7.04
N LEU A 41 -0.98 6.82 -6.36
CA LEU A 41 -2.35 6.63 -6.83
C LEU A 41 -3.18 7.92 -6.84
N ASP A 42 -2.97 8.84 -5.89
CA ASP A 42 -3.56 10.19 -5.94
C ASP A 42 -3.16 10.95 -7.21
N ASN A 43 -1.90 10.83 -7.62
CA ASN A 43 -1.40 11.49 -8.81
C ASN A 43 -1.93 10.82 -10.10
N VAL A 44 -2.05 9.49 -10.10
CA VAL A 44 -2.73 8.75 -11.19
C VAL A 44 -4.17 9.22 -11.32
N GLU A 45 -4.92 9.30 -10.23
CA GLU A 45 -6.31 9.74 -10.21
C GLU A 45 -6.46 11.17 -10.76
N LYS A 46 -5.63 12.11 -10.29
CA LYS A 46 -5.61 13.50 -10.80
C LYS A 46 -5.32 13.54 -12.29
N THR A 47 -4.39 12.71 -12.76
CA THR A 47 -4.03 12.65 -14.18
C THR A 47 -5.19 12.09 -15.00
N LEU A 48 -5.84 11.01 -14.54
CA LEU A 48 -7.05 10.47 -15.19
C LEU A 48 -8.17 11.51 -15.26
N ASN A 49 -8.42 12.28 -14.19
CA ASN A 49 -9.41 13.36 -14.21
C ASN A 49 -9.14 14.38 -15.32
N ILE A 50 -7.88 14.81 -15.48
CA ILE A 50 -7.49 15.77 -16.52
C ILE A 50 -7.66 15.16 -17.92
N ILE A 51 -7.33 13.87 -18.07
CA ILE A 51 -7.48 13.17 -19.34
C ILE A 51 -8.97 13.05 -19.68
N ASP A 52 -9.82 12.59 -18.77
CA ASP A 52 -11.27 12.48 -18.98
C ASP A 52 -11.90 13.81 -19.43
N GLU A 53 -11.58 14.90 -18.74
CA GLU A 53 -12.08 16.23 -19.09
C GLU A 53 -11.69 16.63 -20.53
N LYS A 54 -10.42 16.43 -20.88
CA LYS A 54 -9.93 16.77 -22.21
C LYS A 54 -10.49 15.84 -23.28
N TYR A 55 -10.69 14.56 -22.98
CA TYR A 55 -11.27 13.57 -23.89
C TYR A 55 -12.71 13.94 -24.19
N TYR A 56 -13.50 14.26 -23.17
CA TYR A 56 -14.88 14.72 -23.33
C TYR A 56 -14.98 15.96 -24.22
N LEU A 57 -14.09 16.94 -24.03
CA LEU A 57 -14.04 18.13 -24.88
C LEU A 57 -13.69 17.80 -26.35
N MET A 58 -12.82 16.81 -26.56
CA MET A 58 -12.45 16.33 -27.90
C MET A 58 -13.65 15.63 -28.58
N VAL A 59 -14.34 14.73 -27.88
CA VAL A 59 -15.57 14.07 -28.35
C VAL A 59 -16.62 15.11 -28.73
N LYS A 60 -16.88 16.08 -27.84
CA LYS A 60 -17.88 17.12 -28.10
C LYS A 60 -17.54 17.96 -29.34
N ARG A 61 -16.27 18.29 -29.58
CA ARG A 61 -15.86 19.02 -30.79
C ARG A 61 -16.10 18.19 -32.04
N TYR A 62 -15.77 16.91 -31.99
CA TYR A 62 -16.00 15.98 -33.09
C TYR A 62 -17.49 15.84 -33.43
N GLU A 63 -18.35 15.67 -32.42
CA GLU A 63 -19.81 15.63 -32.61
C GLU A 63 -20.39 16.92 -33.22
N ASN A 64 -19.72 18.06 -33.02
CA ASN A 64 -20.07 19.34 -33.64
C ASN A 64 -19.46 19.54 -35.05
N GLY A 65 -18.90 18.49 -35.65
CA GLY A 65 -18.36 18.51 -37.02
C GLY A 65 -16.91 18.99 -37.13
N SER A 66 -16.17 19.10 -36.03
CA SER A 66 -14.73 19.35 -36.08
C SER A 66 -13.96 18.06 -36.35
N GLU A 67 -12.80 18.17 -37.00
CA GLU A 67 -11.86 17.05 -37.11
C GLU A 67 -11.13 16.81 -35.79
N ILE A 68 -10.71 15.57 -35.56
CA ILE A 68 -9.83 15.21 -34.45
C ILE A 68 -8.39 15.32 -34.92
N ASP A 69 -7.58 16.05 -34.16
CA ASP A 69 -6.14 16.09 -34.37
C ASP A 69 -5.50 14.75 -33.96
N PRO A 70 -4.96 13.96 -34.92
CA PRO A 70 -4.35 12.67 -34.62
C PRO A 70 -3.19 12.77 -33.63
N ILE A 71 -2.44 13.88 -33.63
CA ILE A 71 -1.30 14.09 -32.71
C ILE A 71 -1.80 14.23 -31.27
N ILE A 72 -2.95 14.87 -31.08
CA ILE A 72 -3.56 14.98 -29.75
C ILE A 72 -4.03 13.59 -29.29
N LEU A 73 -4.69 12.85 -30.17
CA LEU A 73 -5.18 11.51 -29.87
C LEU A 73 -4.06 10.51 -29.53
N GLU A 74 -2.95 10.54 -30.27
CA GLU A 74 -1.76 9.73 -30.00
C GLU A 74 -1.18 10.02 -28.61
N LYS A 75 -1.03 11.31 -28.26
CA LYS A 75 -0.59 11.72 -26.92
C LYS A 75 -1.54 11.27 -25.82
N PHE A 76 -2.83 11.19 -26.10
CA PHE A 76 -3.82 10.67 -25.16
C PHE A 76 -3.58 9.19 -24.86
N VAL A 77 -3.43 8.39 -25.91
CA VAL A 77 -3.15 6.96 -25.80
C VAL A 77 -1.83 6.71 -25.06
N GLU A 78 -0.77 7.43 -25.42
CA GLU A 78 0.55 7.30 -24.78
C GLU A 78 0.48 7.61 -23.27
N ASN A 79 -0.27 8.65 -22.88
CA ASN A 79 -0.46 8.97 -21.45
C ASN A 79 -1.22 7.85 -20.72
N LEU A 80 -2.19 7.22 -21.35
CA LEU A 80 -2.97 6.13 -20.76
C LEU A 80 -2.16 4.84 -20.64
N GLU A 81 -1.31 4.53 -21.62
CA GLU A 81 -0.34 3.43 -21.52
C GLU A 81 0.63 3.63 -20.36
N ASN A 82 1.17 4.85 -20.22
CA ASN A 82 2.04 5.21 -19.11
C ASN A 82 1.34 5.03 -17.75
N LEU A 83 0.09 5.48 -17.62
CA LEU A 83 -0.70 5.26 -16.41
C LEU A 83 -1.00 3.78 -16.13
N THR A 84 -1.23 2.99 -17.19
CA THR A 84 -1.40 1.52 -17.08
C THR A 84 -0.17 0.90 -16.43
N HIS A 85 1.03 1.23 -16.91
CA HIS A 85 2.26 0.73 -16.35
C HIS A 85 2.49 1.15 -14.89
N VAL A 86 2.11 2.38 -14.52
CA VAL A 86 2.20 2.84 -13.13
C VAL A 86 1.26 2.04 -12.23
N ILE A 87 0.00 1.85 -12.64
CA ILE A 87 -0.99 1.05 -11.89
C ILE A 87 -0.53 -0.40 -11.73
N ASP A 88 0.00 -1.03 -12.79
CA ASP A 88 0.53 -2.40 -12.73
C ASP A 88 1.70 -2.52 -11.75
N ASN A 89 2.59 -1.52 -11.73
CA ASN A 89 3.72 -1.50 -10.81
C ASN A 89 3.25 -1.33 -9.36
N VAL A 90 2.30 -0.43 -9.12
CA VAL A 90 1.69 -0.27 -7.79
C VAL A 90 1.02 -1.58 -7.37
N GLU A 91 0.28 -2.25 -8.26
CA GLU A 91 -0.38 -3.52 -7.97
C GLU A 91 0.61 -4.59 -7.50
N LYS A 92 1.74 -4.75 -8.21
CA LYS A 92 2.79 -5.72 -7.87
C LYS A 92 3.40 -5.44 -6.49
N ILE A 93 3.74 -4.18 -6.22
CA ILE A 93 4.33 -3.79 -4.93
C ILE A 93 3.30 -4.03 -3.81
N THR A 94 2.04 -3.64 -4.04
CA THR A 94 0.96 -3.79 -3.07
C THR A 94 0.68 -5.26 -2.74
N LYS A 95 0.70 -6.15 -3.73
CA LYS A 95 0.59 -7.61 -3.52
C LYS A 95 1.72 -8.14 -2.64
N SER A 96 2.96 -7.72 -2.90
CA SER A 96 4.11 -8.11 -2.08
C SER A 96 3.97 -7.59 -0.64
N LEU A 97 3.53 -6.34 -0.49
CA LEU A 97 3.36 -5.71 0.80
C LEU A 97 2.25 -6.36 1.62
N ASN A 98 1.11 -6.66 1.01
CA ASN A 98 0.01 -7.35 1.66
C ASN A 98 0.45 -8.75 2.16
N SER A 99 1.20 -9.50 1.34
CA SER A 99 1.75 -10.79 1.76
C SER A 99 2.68 -10.67 2.98
N GLU A 100 3.50 -9.62 3.04
CA GLU A 100 4.39 -9.41 4.18
C GLU A 100 3.63 -8.99 5.45
N ILE A 101 2.63 -8.12 5.31
CA ILE A 101 1.73 -7.72 6.41
C ILE A 101 0.99 -8.93 6.98
N ASP A 102 0.55 -9.87 6.13
CA ASP A 102 -0.11 -11.09 6.61
C ASP A 102 0.86 -11.98 7.42
N LYS A 103 2.12 -12.13 6.98
CA LYS A 103 3.15 -12.84 7.78
C LYS A 103 3.42 -12.15 9.12
N HIS A 104 3.48 -10.82 9.12
CA HIS A 104 3.65 -10.03 10.34
C HIS A 104 2.45 -10.20 11.28
N SER A 105 1.24 -10.20 10.74
CA SER A 105 0.00 -10.45 11.49
C SER A 105 0.03 -11.82 12.17
N GLU A 106 0.39 -12.87 11.43
CA GLU A 106 0.54 -14.22 11.97
C GLU A 106 1.62 -14.33 13.05
N SER A 107 2.72 -13.59 12.88
CA SER A 107 3.81 -13.56 13.86
C SER A 107 3.35 -12.91 15.17
N ILE A 108 2.51 -11.88 15.09
CA ILE A 108 1.96 -11.19 16.27
C ILE A 108 1.03 -12.08 17.08
N PHE A 109 0.20 -12.90 16.44
CA PHE A 109 -0.63 -13.87 17.16
C PHE A 109 0.20 -14.85 18.01
N LYS A 110 1.43 -15.15 17.61
CA LYS A 110 2.34 -16.00 18.39
C LYS A 110 3.00 -15.26 19.55
N LEU A 111 2.96 -13.93 19.56
CA LEU A 111 3.56 -13.09 20.61
C LEU A 111 2.64 -12.91 21.83
N ASP A 112 1.35 -13.25 21.75
CA ASP A 112 0.42 -13.16 22.88
C ASP A 112 0.86 -14.02 24.09
N ASP A 113 1.40 -15.22 23.82
CA ASP A 113 1.97 -16.09 24.85
C ASP A 113 3.24 -15.48 25.47
N VAL A 114 4.07 -14.84 24.66
CA VAL A 114 5.29 -14.15 25.12
C VAL A 114 4.93 -12.96 26.01
N VAL A 115 3.96 -12.14 25.59
CA VAL A 115 3.45 -11.01 26.38
C VAL A 115 2.88 -11.49 27.71
N SER A 116 2.12 -12.59 27.71
CA SER A 116 1.56 -13.18 28.92
C SER A 116 2.64 -13.64 29.90
N LYS A 117 3.72 -14.25 29.39
CA LYS A 117 4.88 -14.66 30.20
C LYS A 117 5.64 -13.44 30.76
N LEU A 118 5.84 -12.39 29.97
CA LEU A 118 6.52 -11.17 30.41
C LEU A 118 5.76 -10.46 31.54
N LYS A 119 4.42 -10.48 31.52
CA LYS A 119 3.59 -9.92 32.62
C LYS A 119 3.85 -10.59 33.96
N VAL A 120 4.19 -11.87 33.97
CA VAL A 120 4.53 -12.61 35.19
C VAL A 120 5.90 -12.19 35.74
N VAL A 121 6.86 -11.90 34.85
CA VAL A 121 8.21 -11.46 35.24
C VAL A 121 8.17 -10.05 35.87
N ASN A 122 7.33 -9.15 35.35
CA ASN A 122 7.04 -7.84 35.91
C ASN A 122 8.29 -7.00 36.28
N THR A 123 9.26 -6.95 35.37
CA THR A 123 10.40 -6.03 35.44
C THR A 123 10.18 -4.83 34.52
N ASN A 124 10.92 -3.74 34.74
CA ASN A 124 10.84 -2.57 33.88
C ASN A 124 11.10 -2.91 32.40
N THR A 125 12.12 -3.73 32.12
CA THR A 125 12.46 -4.17 30.76
C THR A 125 11.37 -5.05 30.16
N ALA A 126 10.74 -5.93 30.96
CA ALA A 126 9.62 -6.74 30.49
C ALA A 126 8.40 -5.88 30.15
N ASN A 127 8.09 -4.88 30.97
CA ASN A 127 7.01 -3.92 30.73
C ASN A 127 7.28 -3.06 29.49
N GLU A 128 8.53 -2.66 29.26
CA GLU A 128 8.92 -1.96 28.02
C GLU A 128 8.73 -2.86 26.79
N ALA A 129 9.15 -4.13 26.85
CA ALA A 129 8.98 -5.08 25.75
C ALA A 129 7.49 -5.31 25.43
N ILE A 130 6.64 -5.44 26.45
CA ILE A 130 5.19 -5.53 26.28
C ILE A 130 4.65 -4.28 25.56
N SER A 131 5.03 -3.08 26.01
CA SER A 131 4.58 -1.84 25.38
C SER A 131 5.01 -1.73 23.92
N GLU A 132 6.23 -2.19 23.59
CA GLU A 132 6.69 -2.23 22.20
C GLU A 132 5.87 -3.22 21.36
N PHE A 133 5.55 -4.42 21.88
CA PHE A 133 4.68 -5.37 21.17
C PHE A 133 3.27 -4.85 20.93
N GLU A 134 2.69 -4.12 21.90
CA GLU A 134 1.38 -3.47 21.73
C GLU A 134 1.40 -2.42 20.61
N LYS A 135 2.49 -1.64 20.50
CA LYS A 135 2.69 -0.70 19.39
C LYS A 135 2.79 -1.42 18.04
N VAL A 136 3.55 -2.52 17.98
CA VAL A 136 3.64 -3.34 16.76
C VAL A 136 2.25 -3.85 16.35
N PHE A 137 1.45 -4.37 17.28
CA PHE A 137 0.08 -4.82 17.00
C PHE A 137 -0.77 -3.70 16.39
N ALA A 138 -0.71 -2.49 16.94
CA ALA A 138 -1.43 -1.35 16.41
C ALA A 138 -0.99 -1.01 14.98
N ILE A 139 0.33 -0.93 14.72
CA ILE A 139 0.87 -0.57 13.41
C ILE A 139 0.56 -1.64 12.36
N VAL A 140 0.66 -2.93 12.69
CA VAL A 140 0.35 -4.01 11.73
C VAL A 140 -1.12 -3.99 11.32
N ASN A 141 -2.03 -3.80 12.28
CA ASN A 141 -3.46 -3.68 11.96
C ASN A 141 -3.76 -2.43 11.11
N ASP A 142 -3.12 -1.30 11.42
CA ASP A 142 -3.24 -0.08 10.61
C ASP A 142 -2.74 -0.31 9.18
N ASN A 143 -1.53 -0.88 9.04
CA ASN A 143 -0.96 -1.23 7.75
C ASN A 143 -1.87 -2.16 6.95
N LYS A 144 -2.50 -3.15 7.61
CA LYS A 144 -3.45 -4.07 6.96
C LYS A 144 -4.69 -3.35 6.43
N ASN A 145 -5.23 -2.39 7.18
CA ASN A 145 -6.38 -1.62 6.69
C ASN A 145 -5.97 -0.72 5.52
N ARG A 146 -4.86 0.00 5.66
CA ARG A 146 -4.39 0.95 4.63
C ARG A 146 -3.93 0.27 3.35
N VAL A 147 -3.32 -0.91 3.43
CA VAL A 147 -2.97 -1.68 2.21
C VAL A 147 -4.23 -2.16 1.49
N ASN A 148 -5.29 -2.55 2.21
CA ASN A 148 -6.57 -2.92 1.60
C ASN A 148 -7.25 -1.73 0.92
N GLU A 149 -7.22 -0.55 1.53
CA GLU A 149 -7.68 0.69 0.88
C GLU A 149 -6.90 0.97 -0.41
N LEU A 150 -5.58 0.74 -0.37
CA LEU A 150 -4.71 0.94 -1.52
C LEU A 150 -5.00 -0.06 -2.66
N ILE A 151 -5.26 -1.32 -2.33
CA ILE A 151 -5.70 -2.35 -3.29
C ILE A 151 -7.02 -1.91 -3.96
N ASN A 152 -8.01 -1.51 -3.16
CA ASN A 152 -9.31 -1.09 -3.67
C ASN A 152 -9.19 0.13 -4.59
N LYS A 153 -8.37 1.12 -4.20
CA LYS A 153 -8.11 2.30 -5.02
C LYS A 153 -7.41 1.95 -6.33
N ASN A 154 -6.39 1.10 -6.28
CA ASN A 154 -5.67 0.66 -7.46
C ASN A 154 -6.61 -0.04 -8.46
N GLN A 155 -7.47 -0.95 -7.97
CA GLN A 155 -8.47 -1.63 -8.79
C GLN A 155 -9.50 -0.66 -9.40
N ALA A 156 -9.96 0.32 -8.64
CA ALA A 156 -10.89 1.34 -9.14
C ALA A 156 -10.27 2.16 -10.27
N LEU A 157 -9.01 2.59 -10.11
CA LEU A 157 -8.28 3.34 -11.13
C LEU A 157 -7.98 2.49 -12.36
N GLU A 158 -7.64 1.22 -12.19
CA GLU A 158 -7.44 0.26 -13.29
C GLU A 158 -8.72 0.08 -14.12
N ASN A 159 -9.87 -0.10 -13.46
CA ASN A 159 -11.15 -0.25 -14.14
C ASN A 159 -11.52 1.02 -14.92
N ARG A 160 -11.37 2.19 -14.30
CA ARG A 160 -11.64 3.47 -14.95
C ARG A 160 -10.74 3.69 -16.17
N LEU A 161 -9.46 3.32 -16.07
CA LEU A 161 -8.53 3.38 -17.19
C LEU A 161 -8.95 2.46 -18.35
N LYS A 162 -9.38 1.23 -18.05
CA LYS A 162 -9.91 0.30 -19.05
C LYS A 162 -11.16 0.84 -19.75
N GLU A 163 -12.07 1.44 -18.99
CA GLU A 163 -13.29 2.05 -19.53
C GLU A 163 -12.95 3.19 -20.51
N LEU A 164 -12.05 4.09 -20.11
CA LEU A 164 -11.63 5.20 -20.97
C LEU A 164 -10.91 4.71 -22.24
N LEU A 165 -10.03 3.71 -22.15
CA LEU A 165 -9.39 3.11 -23.32
C LEU A 165 -10.42 2.50 -24.29
N LEU A 166 -11.45 1.83 -23.77
CA LEU A 166 -12.54 1.30 -24.59
C LEU A 166 -13.38 2.39 -25.26
N GLU A 167 -13.58 3.54 -24.60
CA GLU A 167 -14.25 4.70 -25.19
C GLU A 167 -13.43 5.30 -26.33
N ILE A 168 -12.12 5.45 -26.13
CA ILE A 168 -11.19 5.93 -27.16
C ILE A 168 -11.18 4.98 -28.37
N ASP A 169 -11.12 3.68 -28.16
CA ASP A 169 -11.12 2.69 -29.24
C ASP A 169 -12.42 2.74 -30.08
N LYS A 170 -13.57 2.87 -29.40
CA LYS A 170 -14.87 3.08 -30.06
C LYS A 170 -14.91 4.39 -30.85
N MET A 171 -14.28 5.44 -30.34
CA MET A 171 -14.19 6.73 -31.02
C MET A 171 -13.35 6.61 -32.29
N ILE A 172 -12.16 6.02 -32.20
CA ILE A 172 -11.26 5.78 -33.34
C ILE A 172 -11.99 4.98 -34.43
N SER A 173 -12.69 3.92 -34.04
CA SER A 173 -13.48 3.07 -34.95
C SER A 173 -14.63 3.80 -35.66
N ARG A 174 -15.07 4.97 -35.18
CA ARG A 174 -16.08 5.81 -35.82
C ARG A 174 -15.50 6.83 -36.80
N ILE A 175 -14.20 7.14 -36.65
CA ILE A 175 -13.50 8.16 -37.43
C ILE A 175 -12.74 7.54 -38.60
N GLY A 176 -12.25 6.30 -38.45
CA GLY A 176 -11.67 5.49 -39.53
C GLY A 176 -12.72 4.83 -40.40
#